data_AF-A0A4Y2G163-F1
#
_entry.id   AF-A0A4Y2G163-F1
#
_cell.length_a   1.000
_cell.length_b   1.000
_cell.length_c   1.000
_cell.angle_alpha   90.00
_cell.angle_beta   90.00
_cell.angle_gamma   90.00
#
_symmetry.space_group_name_H-M   'P 1'
#
loop_
_entity.id
_entity.type
_entity.pdbx_description
1 polymer ?
#
loop_
_entity_poly.entity_id
_entity_poly.type
_entity_poly.pdbx_seq_one_letter_code
_entity_poly.pdbx_strand_id
1 'polypeptide(L)'
;MKFTRQGKIIFTTQDPVCAAQLLTLEKVVNTPVSTNIIWENITSRFLLYDIPTTVSLSEVAAELSKNNEIEIVEIRRFVKQNNTRESSPVLVTMLGTRLLGCMKIWFTNQRIQSFIDRPRQCTKCYSFMHPSRICEKTPVCHSCGALHSGICQVPQKCVNCQGDHSATSKGCPLYIKEQNIMELKCRNHLTTAEARRIYNQSAKANYASAVKAHAPINDIEGQINGKMEAMFLK
;
A
#
# COMPACT_ATOMS: atom_id res chain seq x y z
N MET A 1 6.79 -16.55 7.16
CA MET A 1 7.96 -16.30 6.29
C MET A 1 7.51 -16.36 4.84
N LYS A 2 7.91 -15.41 4.00
CA LYS A 2 7.57 -15.36 2.56
C LYS A 2 8.83 -15.20 1.73
N PHE A 3 8.86 -15.79 0.54
CA PHE A 3 9.99 -15.71 -0.39
C PHE A 3 9.61 -14.85 -1.59
N THR A 4 10.51 -13.94 -1.96
CA THR A 4 10.37 -13.13 -3.18
C THR A 4 11.08 -13.81 -4.35
N ARG A 5 10.68 -13.48 -5.58
CA ARG A 5 11.35 -13.95 -6.80
C ARG A 5 12.81 -13.47 -6.93
N GLN A 6 13.20 -12.46 -6.15
CA GLN A 6 14.56 -11.91 -6.10
C GLN A 6 15.42 -12.57 -5.01
N GLY A 7 14.98 -13.70 -4.45
CA GLY A 7 15.72 -14.41 -3.39
C GLY A 7 15.67 -13.74 -2.01
N LYS A 8 14.87 -12.68 -1.82
CA LYS A 8 14.68 -12.04 -0.51
C LYS A 8 13.66 -12.78 0.33
N ILE A 9 13.88 -12.82 1.64
CA ILE A 9 12.98 -13.39 2.63
C ILE A 9 12.27 -12.26 3.38
N ILE A 10 10.96 -12.36 3.51
CA ILE A 10 10.14 -11.44 4.29
C ILE A 10 9.68 -12.16 5.56
N PHE A 11 10.07 -11.59 6.70
CA PHE A 11 9.59 -11.99 8.03
C PHE A 11 8.54 -11.00 8.52
N THR A 12 7.57 -11.51 9.26
CA THR A 12 6.52 -10.71 9.90
C THR A 12 6.37 -11.27 11.30
N THR A 13 6.51 -10.40 12.30
CA THR A 13 6.35 -10.74 13.71
C THR A 13 5.51 -9.66 14.38
N GLN A 14 4.79 -10.04 15.43
CA GLN A 14 4.08 -9.10 16.30
C GLN A 14 4.97 -8.65 17.47
N ASP A 15 6.06 -9.37 17.75
CA ASP A 15 6.98 -9.05 18.83
C ASP A 15 8.04 -8.04 18.35
N PRO A 16 8.06 -6.81 18.89
CA PRO A 16 9.04 -5.79 18.52
C PRO A 16 10.47 -6.16 18.92
N VAL A 17 10.66 -6.97 19.98
CA VAL A 17 12.00 -7.40 20.41
C VAL A 17 12.58 -8.36 19.38
N CYS A 18 11.79 -9.36 18.97
CA CYS A 18 12.14 -10.23 17.86
C CYS A 18 12.43 -9.44 16.58
N ALA A 19 11.62 -8.42 16.25
CA ALA A 19 11.87 -7.58 15.08
C ALA A 19 13.21 -6.84 15.16
N ALA A 20 13.53 -6.25 16.31
CA ALA A 20 14.81 -5.56 16.54
C ALA A 20 16.01 -6.51 16.43
N GLN A 21 15.91 -7.71 17.01
CA GLN A 21 16.95 -8.73 16.89
C GLN A 21 17.13 -9.22 15.45
N LEU A 22 16.04 -9.38 14.70
CA LEU A 22 16.12 -9.75 13.29
C LEU A 22 16.81 -8.67 12.44
N LEU A 23 16.73 -7.40 12.84
CA LEU A 23 17.37 -6.29 12.14
C LEU A 23 18.88 -6.20 12.41
N THR A 24 19.37 -6.70 13.54
CA THR A 24 20.80 -6.72 13.85
C THR A 24 21.55 -7.92 13.27
N LEU A 25 20.85 -8.84 12.58
CA LEU A 25 21.47 -10.00 11.96
C LEU A 25 22.37 -9.61 10.78
N GLU A 26 23.66 -9.95 10.88
CA GLU A 26 24.63 -9.81 9.80
C GLU A 26 24.89 -11.13 9.05
N LYS A 27 24.65 -12.26 9.71
CA LYS A 27 24.86 -13.61 9.15
C LYS A 27 23.74 -14.54 9.57
N VAL A 28 23.31 -15.39 8.64
CA VAL A 28 22.45 -16.55 8.93
C VAL A 28 23.25 -17.78 8.57
N VAL A 29 23.56 -18.59 9.58
CA VAL A 29 24.53 -19.69 9.47
C VAL A 29 25.88 -19.12 9.00
N ASN A 30 26.30 -19.40 7.76
CA ASN A 30 27.56 -18.90 7.17
C ASN A 30 27.33 -17.92 6.01
N THR A 31 26.07 -17.53 5.76
CA THR A 31 25.74 -16.61 4.65
C THR A 31 25.58 -15.20 5.20
N PRO A 32 26.32 -14.20 4.67
CA PRO A 32 26.10 -12.82 5.03
C PRO A 32 24.72 -12.37 4.55
N VAL A 33 23.99 -11.68 5.41
CA VAL A 33 22.65 -11.18 5.11
C VAL A 33 22.58 -9.68 5.38
N SER A 34 21.71 -9.00 4.63
CA SER A 34 21.33 -7.62 4.92
C SER A 34 19.84 -7.57 5.25
N THR A 35 19.52 -6.84 6.31
CA THR A 35 18.19 -6.73 6.88
C THR A 35 17.65 -5.34 6.56
N ASN A 36 16.34 -5.24 6.33
CA ASN A 36 15.69 -3.95 6.11
C ASN A 36 14.24 -4.01 6.57
N ILE A 37 13.74 -2.89 7.06
CA ILE A 37 12.35 -2.72 7.45
C ILE A 37 11.55 -2.28 6.22
N ILE A 38 10.39 -2.91 6.02
CA ILE A 38 9.38 -2.40 5.10
C ILE A 38 8.58 -1.34 5.84
N TRP A 39 9.05 -0.10 5.80
CA TRP A 39 8.48 1.03 6.56
C TRP A 39 6.99 1.22 6.29
N GLU A 40 6.52 0.96 5.07
CA GLU A 40 5.11 1.07 4.70
C GLU A 40 4.18 0.11 5.44
N ASN A 41 4.72 -0.95 6.08
CA ASN A 41 3.93 -1.92 6.84
C ASN A 41 3.87 -1.61 8.34
N ILE A 42 4.73 -0.70 8.82
CA ILE A 42 4.79 -0.34 10.25
C ILE A 42 4.48 1.14 10.49
N THR A 43 4.23 1.91 9.44
CA THR A 43 3.88 3.33 9.52
C THR A 43 2.52 3.59 8.91
N SER A 44 1.86 4.62 9.43
CA SER A 44 0.62 5.14 8.88
C SER A 44 0.82 6.59 8.45
N ARG A 45 0.21 6.96 7.33
CA ARG A 45 0.27 8.33 6.80
C ARG A 45 -1.11 8.95 6.75
N PHE A 46 -1.20 10.20 7.16
CA PHE A 46 -2.44 10.97 7.14
C PHE A 46 -2.20 12.44 6.83
N LEU A 47 -3.24 13.09 6.34
CA LEU A 47 -3.29 14.51 6.06
C LEU A 47 -3.95 15.25 7.21
N LEU A 48 -3.27 16.31 7.66
CA LEU A 48 -3.83 17.36 8.48
C LEU A 48 -4.06 18.59 7.62
N TYR A 49 -5.26 19.13 7.71
CA TYR A 49 -5.66 20.33 6.99
C TYR A 49 -5.56 21.54 7.92
N ASP A 50 -5.74 22.75 7.38
CA ASP A 50 -5.87 23.98 8.15
C ASP A 50 -4.76 24.28 9.18
N ILE A 51 -3.55 23.73 8.95
CA ILE A 51 -2.37 24.06 9.77
C ILE A 51 -1.73 25.33 9.22
N PRO A 52 -1.71 26.45 9.97
CA PRO A 52 -1.11 27.70 9.50
C PRO A 52 0.34 27.48 9.08
N THR A 53 0.75 28.10 7.97
CA THR A 53 2.13 28.04 7.46
C THR A 53 3.12 28.86 8.28
N THR A 54 2.61 29.70 9.19
CA THR A 54 3.43 30.43 10.17
C THR A 54 3.97 29.53 11.27
N VAL A 55 3.37 28.36 11.49
CA VAL A 55 3.79 27.40 12.52
C VAL A 55 4.80 26.42 11.94
N SER A 56 5.90 26.23 12.67
CA SER A 56 6.95 25.29 12.29
C SER A 56 6.45 23.85 12.35
N LEU A 57 6.92 22.99 11.46
CA LEU A 57 6.54 21.58 11.47
C LEU A 57 7.07 20.82 12.69
N SER A 58 8.17 21.29 13.30
CA SER A 58 8.69 20.76 14.56
C SER A 58 7.73 21.00 15.71
N GLU A 59 7.12 22.19 15.81
CA GLU A 59 6.10 22.48 16.83
C GLU A 59 4.86 21.62 16.62
N VAL A 60 4.38 21.51 15.38
CA VAL A 60 3.23 20.64 15.05
C VAL A 60 3.51 19.18 15.43
N ALA A 61 4.72 18.69 15.14
CA ALA A 61 5.11 17.33 15.49
C ALA A 61 5.17 17.12 17.01
N ALA A 62 5.75 18.06 17.76
CA ALA A 62 5.82 17.98 19.21
C ALA A 62 4.42 17.96 19.87
N GLU A 63 3.51 18.84 19.41
CA GLU A 63 2.14 18.90 19.91
C GLU A 63 1.36 17.61 19.62
N LEU A 64 1.46 17.10 18.40
CA LEU A 64 0.79 15.86 18.00
C LEU A 64 1.30 14.67 18.80
N SER A 65 2.62 14.55 18.95
CA SER A 65 3.25 13.42 19.66
C SER A 65 2.84 13.42 21.14
N LYS A 66 2.88 14.60 21.78
CA LYS A 66 2.55 14.76 23.21
C LYS A 66 1.07 14.51 23.51
N ASN A 67 0.16 15.03 22.69
CA ASN A 67 -1.27 15.00 22.98
C ASN A 67 -1.99 13.72 22.52
N ASN A 68 -1.38 12.92 21.64
CA ASN A 68 -2.02 11.72 21.07
C ASN A 68 -1.24 10.42 21.35
N GLU A 69 -0.14 10.48 22.11
CA GLU A 69 0.72 9.32 22.40
C GLU A 69 1.20 8.60 21.13
N ILE A 70 1.53 9.37 20.08
CA ILE A 70 2.04 8.86 18.81
C ILE A 70 3.50 9.24 18.61
N GLU A 71 4.23 8.41 17.90
CA GLU A 71 5.59 8.72 17.45
C GLU A 71 5.56 9.18 15.99
N ILE A 72 6.07 10.39 15.73
CA ILE A 72 6.13 10.96 14.39
C ILE A 72 7.50 10.67 13.78
N VAL A 73 7.50 9.95 12.67
CA VAL A 73 8.70 9.59 11.91
C VAL A 73 9.06 10.69 10.92
N GLU A 74 8.05 11.27 10.25
CA GLU A 74 8.24 12.29 9.25
C GLU A 74 7.04 13.23 9.21
N ILE A 75 7.30 14.52 9.02
CA ILE A 75 6.27 15.53 8.80
C ILE A 75 6.71 16.45 7.66
N ARG A 76 5.81 16.69 6.69
CA ARG A 76 6.13 17.56 5.55
C ARG A 76 4.91 18.26 4.98
N ARG A 77 5.11 19.44 4.40
CA ARG A 77 4.09 20.14 3.61
C ARG A 77 4.22 19.81 2.14
N PHE A 78 3.13 19.93 1.41
CA PHE A 78 3.18 19.92 -0.05
C PHE A 78 3.53 21.31 -0.57
N VAL A 79 4.43 21.34 -1.55
CA VAL A 79 4.77 22.54 -2.32
C VAL A 79 4.02 22.47 -3.64
N LYS A 80 3.37 23.56 -4.06
CA LYS A 80 2.70 23.60 -5.36
C LYS A 80 3.74 23.64 -6.47
N GLN A 81 3.57 22.83 -7.51
CA GLN A 81 4.35 23.00 -8.74
C GLN A 81 4.08 24.42 -9.27
N ASN A 82 5.13 25.24 -9.38
CA ASN A 82 5.13 26.66 -9.78
C ASN A 82 4.89 27.70 -8.67
N ASN A 83 4.82 27.31 -7.39
CA ASN A 83 4.79 28.26 -6.29
C ASN A 83 5.58 27.72 -5.09
N THR A 84 6.55 28.49 -4.59
CA THR A 84 7.32 28.14 -3.38
C THR A 84 6.49 28.27 -2.10
N ARG A 85 5.29 28.83 -2.17
CA ARG A 85 4.37 28.89 -1.02
C ARG A 85 3.93 27.49 -0.62
N GLU A 86 4.22 27.15 0.63
CA GLU A 86 3.74 25.93 1.27
C GLU A 86 2.21 25.88 1.26
N SER A 87 1.67 24.68 1.10
CA SER A 87 0.21 24.46 1.12
C SER A 87 -0.26 23.78 2.41
N SER A 88 -1.52 24.04 2.74
CA SER A 88 -2.26 23.41 3.84
C SER A 88 -2.99 22.17 3.32
N PRO A 89 -2.24 21.14 2.96
CA PRO A 89 -2.17 20.06 3.95
C PRO A 89 -0.75 19.68 4.36
N VAL A 90 -0.63 19.27 5.61
CA VAL A 90 0.56 18.64 6.18
C VAL A 90 0.39 17.13 6.07
N LEU A 91 1.35 16.46 5.45
CA LEU A 91 1.46 15.01 5.51
C LEU A 91 2.24 14.62 6.75
N VAL A 92 1.64 13.78 7.58
CA VAL A 92 2.27 13.20 8.76
C VAL A 92 2.45 11.70 8.55
N THR A 93 3.64 11.21 8.83
CA THR A 93 3.98 9.78 8.90
C THR A 93 4.21 9.43 10.37
N MET A 94 3.34 8.62 10.95
CA MET A 94 3.48 8.11 12.31
C MET A 94 3.94 6.66 12.30
N LEU A 95 4.66 6.27 13.35
CA LEU A 95 4.91 4.86 13.66
C LEU A 95 3.61 4.23 14.17
N GLY A 96 3.30 3.03 13.69
CA GLY A 96 2.11 2.28 14.02
C GLY A 96 1.09 2.21 12.88
N THR A 97 0.22 1.21 12.97
CA THR A 97 -0.79 0.85 11.97
C THR A 97 -2.20 1.33 12.34
N ARG A 98 -2.38 1.86 13.55
CA ARG A 98 -3.69 2.30 14.06
C ARG A 98 -3.82 3.80 13.88
N LEU A 99 -4.55 4.22 12.85
CA LEU A 99 -4.97 5.61 12.68
C LEU A 99 -6.27 5.86 13.45
N LEU A 100 -6.23 6.87 14.32
CA LEU A 100 -7.44 7.41 14.96
C LEU A 100 -8.24 8.20 13.92
N GLY A 101 -9.57 8.21 13.99
CA GLY A 101 -10.39 9.01 13.07
C GLY A 101 -10.21 10.53 13.26
N CYS A 102 -9.72 10.94 14.43
CA CYS A 102 -9.41 12.31 14.80
C CYS A 102 -8.09 12.37 15.57
N MET A 103 -7.41 13.50 15.49
CA MET A 103 -6.22 13.82 16.30
C MET A 103 -6.47 15.11 17.08
N LYS A 104 -6.00 15.15 18.32
CA LYS A 104 -5.98 16.37 19.13
C LYS A 104 -4.79 17.21 18.69
N ILE A 105 -5.05 18.45 18.30
CA ILE A 105 -4.02 19.44 17.98
C ILE A 105 -4.41 20.77 18.63
N TRP A 106 -3.51 21.29 19.47
CA TRP A 106 -3.81 22.41 20.36
C TRP A 106 -5.09 22.17 21.16
N PHE A 107 -6.11 23.02 20.96
CA PHE A 107 -7.38 23.01 21.67
C PHE A 107 -8.51 22.36 20.88
N THR A 108 -8.24 21.73 19.73
CA THR A 108 -9.27 21.15 18.86
C THR A 108 -9.01 19.66 18.56
N ASN A 109 -10.08 18.93 18.29
CA ASN A 109 -10.02 17.58 17.72
C ASN A 109 -10.28 17.68 16.23
N GLN A 110 -9.25 17.41 15.44
CA GLN A 110 -9.31 17.52 14.00
C GLN A 110 -9.49 16.14 13.36
N ARG A 111 -10.44 16.03 12.43
CA ARG A 111 -10.57 14.82 11.60
C ARG A 111 -9.36 14.68 10.70
N ILE A 112 -8.81 13.48 10.66
CA ILE A 112 -7.67 13.16 9.78
C ILE A 112 -8.14 12.36 8.59
N GLN A 113 -7.45 12.53 7.46
CA GLN A 113 -7.70 11.73 6.27
C GLN A 113 -6.48 10.86 5.98
N SER A 114 -6.67 9.53 5.87
CA SER A 114 -5.60 8.62 5.46
C SER A 114 -5.02 9.05 4.11
N PHE A 115 -3.70 9.06 4.01
CA PHE A 115 -3.02 9.42 2.78
C PHE A 115 -2.86 8.18 1.90
N ILE A 116 -3.68 8.10 0.85
CA ILE A 116 -3.61 7.03 -0.15
C ILE A 116 -2.70 7.48 -1.29
N ASP A 117 -1.61 6.74 -1.50
CA ASP A 117 -0.72 6.98 -2.62
C ASP A 117 -1.45 6.85 -3.96
N ARG A 118 -1.06 7.69 -4.92
CA ARG A 118 -1.52 7.53 -6.30
C ARG A 118 -0.86 6.30 -6.94
N PRO A 119 -1.60 5.52 -7.75
CA PRO A 119 -1.04 4.44 -8.55
C PRO A 119 0.18 4.92 -9.33
N ARG A 120 1.29 4.21 -9.16
CA ARG A 120 2.52 4.55 -9.88
C ARG A 120 2.37 4.15 -11.34
N GLN A 121 2.38 5.14 -12.22
CA GLN A 121 2.32 4.92 -13.66
C GLN A 121 3.72 5.07 -14.28
N CYS A 122 4.08 4.13 -15.16
CA CYS A 122 5.31 4.24 -15.94
C CYS A 122 5.24 5.46 -16.87
N THR A 123 6.24 6.32 -16.82
CA THR A 123 6.30 7.55 -17.63
C THR A 123 6.66 7.29 -19.09
N LYS A 124 7.19 6.10 -19.43
CA LYS A 124 7.52 5.73 -20.81
C LYS A 124 6.34 5.09 -21.54
N CYS A 125 5.72 4.07 -20.93
CA CYS A 125 4.69 3.25 -21.58
C CYS A 125 3.30 3.37 -20.93
N TYR A 126 3.14 4.20 -19.90
CA TYR A 126 1.89 4.44 -19.16
C TYR A 126 1.24 3.21 -18.52
N SER A 127 1.95 2.09 -18.44
CA SER A 127 1.52 0.90 -17.71
C SER A 127 1.64 1.10 -16.19
N PHE A 128 0.73 0.48 -15.44
CA PHE A 128 0.76 0.44 -13.97
C PHE A 128 1.54 -0.76 -13.41
N MET A 129 2.07 -1.65 -14.26
CA MET A 129 2.65 -2.92 -13.81
C MET A 129 4.10 -2.83 -13.34
N HIS A 130 4.83 -1.79 -13.75
CA HIS A 130 6.24 -1.65 -13.44
C HIS A 130 6.64 -0.17 -13.27
N PRO A 131 7.69 0.11 -12.48
CA PRO A 131 8.23 1.45 -12.36
C PRO A 131 9.00 1.84 -13.64
N SER A 132 9.03 3.14 -13.97
CA SER A 132 9.71 3.67 -15.16
C SER A 132 11.18 3.25 -15.28
N ARG A 133 11.87 3.01 -14.16
CA ARG A 133 13.30 2.66 -14.11
C ARG A 133 13.61 1.30 -14.73
N ILE A 134 12.66 0.36 -14.70
CA ILE A 134 12.82 -1.01 -15.22
C ILE A 134 12.14 -1.12 -16.61
N CYS A 135 11.60 -0.02 -17.13
CA CYS A 135 10.92 -0.03 -18.42
C CYS A 135 11.93 0.00 -19.57
N GLU A 136 11.94 -1.07 -20.35
CA GLU A 136 12.72 -1.24 -21.58
C GLU A 136 11.98 -0.74 -22.83
N LYS A 137 10.68 -0.41 -22.71
CA LYS A 137 9.89 0.08 -23.84
C LYS A 137 10.27 1.50 -24.22
N THR A 138 10.14 1.81 -25.51
CA THR A 138 10.28 3.16 -26.04
C THR A 138 9.18 4.07 -25.46
N PRO A 139 9.47 5.36 -25.19
CA PRO A 139 8.46 6.32 -24.80
C PRO A 139 7.39 6.44 -25.89
N VAL A 140 6.12 6.31 -25.49
CA VAL A 140 4.97 6.49 -26.37
C VAL A 140 4.20 7.75 -25.98
N CYS A 141 3.25 8.18 -26.81
CA CYS A 141 2.37 9.29 -26.47
C CYS A 141 1.33 8.89 -25.43
N HIS A 142 1.10 9.73 -24.40
CA HIS A 142 0.06 9.47 -23.40
C HIS A 142 -1.35 9.51 -23.97
N SER A 143 -1.57 10.31 -25.04
CA SER A 143 -2.89 10.54 -25.61
C SER A 143 -3.34 9.38 -26.50
N CYS A 144 -2.46 8.86 -27.37
CA CYS A 144 -2.83 7.86 -28.39
C CYS A 144 -2.02 6.56 -28.33
N GLY A 145 -0.97 6.48 -27.51
CA GLY A 145 -0.13 5.29 -27.38
C GLY A 145 0.83 5.01 -28.53
N ALA A 146 0.83 5.83 -29.59
CA ALA A 146 1.75 5.72 -30.71
C ALA A 146 3.09 6.42 -30.43
N LEU A 147 4.12 6.04 -31.19
CA LEU A 147 5.41 6.72 -31.17
C LEU A 147 5.36 7.88 -32.16
N HIS A 148 5.36 9.11 -31.64
CA HIS A 148 5.46 10.32 -32.45
C HIS A 148 6.06 11.46 -31.61
N SER A 149 6.61 12.46 -32.29
CA SER A 149 7.14 13.68 -31.68
C SER A 149 6.18 14.84 -31.93
N GLY A 150 6.08 15.79 -30.99
CA GLY A 150 5.21 16.97 -31.12
C GLY A 150 3.74 16.72 -30.78
N ILE A 151 2.87 17.61 -31.28
CA ILE A 151 1.45 17.64 -30.94
C ILE A 151 0.75 16.39 -31.49
N CYS A 152 0.03 15.67 -30.62
CA CYS A 152 -0.76 14.51 -31.01
C CYS A 152 -2.00 14.94 -31.80
N GLN A 153 -2.08 14.58 -33.07
CA GLN A 153 -3.27 14.81 -33.91
C GLN A 153 -4.19 13.59 -34.00
N VAL A 154 -3.76 12.44 -33.46
CA VAL A 154 -4.55 11.21 -33.43
C VAL A 154 -5.60 11.30 -32.32
N PRO A 155 -6.83 10.77 -32.53
CA PRO A 155 -7.83 10.62 -31.47
C PRO A 155 -7.25 9.94 -30.23
N GLN A 156 -7.77 10.33 -29.07
CA GLN A 156 -7.30 9.77 -27.81
C GLN A 156 -7.64 8.28 -27.72
N LYS A 157 -6.65 7.46 -27.34
CA LYS A 157 -6.79 6.03 -27.15
C LYS A 157 -5.91 5.58 -26.00
N CYS A 158 -6.54 5.06 -24.95
CA CYS A 158 -5.85 4.65 -23.74
C CYS A 158 -5.06 3.36 -23.98
N VAL A 159 -3.75 3.37 -23.74
CA VAL A 159 -2.90 2.16 -23.89
C VAL A 159 -3.27 1.03 -22.91
N ASN A 160 -3.93 1.38 -21.81
CA ASN A 160 -4.26 0.42 -20.76
C ASN A 160 -5.61 -0.26 -21.06
N CYS A 161 -6.68 0.52 -21.28
CA CYS A 161 -8.04 -0.02 -21.43
C CYS A 161 -8.62 0.10 -22.84
N GLN A 162 -7.87 0.67 -23.80
CA GLN A 162 -8.29 0.89 -25.19
C GLN A 162 -9.51 1.80 -25.38
N GLY A 163 -9.88 2.59 -24.37
CA GLY A 163 -11.00 3.55 -24.44
C GLY A 163 -10.59 4.93 -24.97
N ASP A 164 -11.60 5.75 -25.28
CA ASP A 164 -11.46 7.07 -25.91
C ASP A 164 -11.02 8.17 -24.93
N HIS A 165 -9.88 7.98 -24.29
CA HIS A 165 -9.27 8.94 -23.36
C HIS A 165 -7.76 8.75 -23.28
N SER A 166 -7.04 9.80 -22.84
CA SER A 166 -5.61 9.72 -22.52
C SER A 166 -5.30 8.68 -21.44
N ALA A 167 -4.17 7.99 -21.55
CA ALA A 167 -3.70 7.01 -20.57
C ALA A 167 -3.50 7.57 -19.14
N THR A 168 -3.42 8.90 -19.00
CA THR A 168 -3.32 9.62 -17.72
C THR A 168 -4.68 9.97 -17.09
N SER A 169 -5.79 9.63 -17.76
CA SER A 169 -7.13 9.93 -17.27
C SER A 169 -7.45 9.18 -15.99
N LYS A 170 -7.95 9.91 -14.97
CA LYS A 170 -8.44 9.33 -13.71
C LYS A 170 -9.76 8.55 -13.88
N GLY A 171 -10.46 8.76 -14.98
CA GLY A 171 -11.67 8.02 -15.33
C GLY A 171 -11.39 6.65 -15.97
N CYS A 172 -10.12 6.32 -16.25
CA CYS A 172 -9.77 5.02 -16.83
C CYS A 172 -10.15 3.88 -15.86
N PRO A 173 -10.88 2.85 -16.31
CA PRO A 173 -11.24 1.70 -15.46
C PRO A 173 -10.05 1.02 -14.81
N LEU A 174 -8.91 0.95 -15.52
CA LEU A 174 -7.68 0.40 -14.96
C LEU A 174 -7.02 1.33 -13.95
N TYR A 175 -7.08 2.65 -14.13
CA TYR A 175 -6.63 3.58 -13.10
C TYR A 175 -7.46 3.42 -11.82
N ILE A 176 -8.79 3.36 -11.94
CA ILE A 176 -9.71 3.18 -10.81
C ILE A 176 -9.43 1.86 -10.10
N LYS A 177 -9.22 0.77 -10.84
CA LYS A 177 -8.82 -0.52 -10.28
C LYS A 177 -7.54 -0.41 -9.44
N GLU A 178 -6.51 0.22 -9.98
CA GLU A 178 -5.24 0.40 -9.28
C GLU A 178 -5.38 1.31 -8.06
N GLN A 179 -6.20 2.36 -8.14
CA GLN A 179 -6.52 3.23 -7.02
C GLN A 179 -7.17 2.46 -5.86
N ASN A 180 -8.13 1.58 -6.16
CA ASN A 180 -8.77 0.72 -5.17
C ASN A 180 -7.79 -0.27 -4.53
N ILE A 181 -6.82 -0.78 -5.30
CA ILE A 181 -5.75 -1.63 -4.75
C ILE A 181 -4.87 -0.84 -3.79
N MET A 182 -4.50 0.41 -4.13
CA MET A 182 -3.72 1.28 -3.25
C MET A 182 -4.47 1.66 -1.97
N GLU A 183 -5.79 1.83 -2.07
CA GLU A 183 -6.65 2.07 -0.92
C GLU A 183 -6.76 0.83 -0.02
N LEU A 184 -6.96 -0.36 -0.59
CA LEU A 184 -6.95 -1.63 0.15
C LEU A 184 -5.60 -1.87 0.84
N LYS A 185 -4.50 -1.55 0.14
CA LYS A 185 -3.14 -1.60 0.68
C LYS A 185 -3.00 -0.72 1.92
N CYS A 186 -3.42 0.54 1.81
CA CYS A 186 -3.33 1.54 2.88
C CYS A 186 -4.17 1.15 4.10
N ARG A 187 -5.42 0.70 3.90
CA ARG A 187 -6.33 0.37 5.01
C ARG A 187 -5.93 -0.88 5.81
N ASN A 188 -5.27 -1.84 5.15
CA ASN A 188 -4.96 -3.15 5.75
C ASN A 188 -3.47 -3.36 5.98
N HIS A 189 -2.62 -2.36 5.74
CA HIS A 189 -1.16 -2.43 5.91
C HIS A 189 -0.52 -3.62 5.17
N LEU A 190 -0.98 -3.82 3.93
CA LEU A 190 -0.55 -4.91 3.08
C LEU A 190 0.60 -4.48 2.17
N THR A 191 1.35 -5.46 1.68
CA THR A 191 2.19 -5.23 0.51
C THR A 191 1.31 -5.00 -0.73
N THR A 192 1.82 -4.27 -1.72
CA THR A 192 1.10 -4.05 -2.98
C THR A 192 0.72 -5.35 -3.69
N ALA A 193 1.55 -6.39 -3.59
CA ALA A 193 1.29 -7.70 -4.18
C ALA A 193 0.11 -8.42 -3.49
N GLU A 194 0.04 -8.34 -2.16
CA GLU A 194 -1.07 -8.93 -1.38
C GLU A 194 -2.38 -8.20 -1.64
N ALA A 195 -2.37 -6.86 -1.60
CA ALA A 195 -3.56 -6.07 -1.90
C ALA A 195 -4.11 -6.41 -3.29
N ARG A 196 -3.22 -6.52 -4.29
CA ARG A 196 -3.59 -6.93 -5.65
C ARG A 196 -4.15 -8.35 -5.71
N ARG A 197 -3.56 -9.30 -4.96
CA ARG A 197 -4.03 -10.68 -4.90
C ARG A 197 -5.44 -10.76 -4.31
N ILE A 198 -5.66 -10.10 -3.17
CA ILE A 198 -6.95 -10.07 -2.47
C ILE A 198 -8.01 -9.41 -3.36
N TYR A 199 -7.70 -8.24 -3.95
CA TYR A 199 -8.62 -7.54 -4.83
C TYR A 199 -9.02 -8.38 -6.06
N ASN A 200 -8.06 -9.09 -6.66
CA ASN A 200 -8.36 -9.96 -7.81
C ASN A 200 -9.10 -11.25 -7.40
N GLN A 201 -8.94 -11.71 -6.15
CA GLN A 201 -9.66 -12.87 -5.62
C GLN A 201 -11.12 -12.51 -5.31
N SER A 202 -11.37 -11.38 -4.66
CA SER A 202 -12.73 -10.90 -4.39
C SER A 202 -13.51 -10.63 -5.68
N ALA A 203 -12.86 -10.09 -6.71
CA ALA A 203 -13.46 -9.91 -8.03
C ALA A 203 -13.82 -11.24 -8.75
N LYS A 204 -13.20 -12.36 -8.34
CA LYS A 204 -13.44 -13.71 -8.87
C LYS A 204 -14.39 -14.53 -8.00
N ALA A 205 -14.77 -14.03 -6.82
CA ALA A 205 -15.71 -14.72 -5.95
C ALA A 205 -17.09 -14.74 -6.59
N ASN A 206 -17.49 -15.90 -7.10
CA ASN A 206 -18.83 -16.18 -7.61
C ASN A 206 -19.55 -17.16 -6.66
N TYR A 207 -20.86 -17.31 -6.82
CA TYR A 207 -21.69 -18.19 -6.00
C TYR A 207 -21.08 -19.61 -5.86
N ALA A 208 -20.59 -20.18 -6.96
CA ALA A 208 -19.96 -21.51 -6.98
C ALA A 208 -18.68 -21.60 -6.11
N SER A 209 -17.88 -20.53 -6.04
CA SER A 209 -16.68 -20.48 -5.19
C SER A 209 -17.01 -20.40 -3.71
N ALA A 210 -18.12 -19.73 -3.34
CA ALA A 210 -18.60 -19.68 -1.96
C ALA A 210 -19.15 -21.04 -1.50
N VAL A 211 -19.89 -21.75 -2.35
CA VAL A 211 -20.39 -23.11 -2.06
C VAL A 211 -19.24 -24.10 -1.84
N LYS A 212 -18.17 -24.02 -2.64
CA LYS A 212 -16.98 -24.89 -2.45
C LYS A 212 -16.22 -24.62 -1.16
N ALA A 213 -16.18 -23.37 -0.69
CA ALA A 213 -15.55 -23.02 0.59
C ALA A 213 -16.35 -23.52 1.81
N HIS A 214 -17.64 -23.78 1.63
CA HIS A 214 -18.57 -24.32 2.65
C HIS A 214 -18.98 -25.77 2.38
N ALA A 215 -18.23 -26.52 1.56
CA ALA A 215 -18.51 -27.94 1.35
C ALA A 215 -18.45 -28.66 2.72
N PRO A 216 -19.50 -29.38 3.13
CA PRO A 216 -19.47 -30.13 4.37
C PRO A 216 -18.33 -31.16 4.31
N ILE A 217 -17.58 -31.26 5.41
CA ILE A 217 -16.57 -32.31 5.59
C ILE A 217 -17.35 -33.63 5.60
N ASN A 218 -17.35 -34.36 4.48
CA ASN A 218 -18.08 -35.63 4.33
C ASN A 218 -17.40 -36.82 5.03
N ASP A 219 -16.50 -36.57 5.98
CA ASP A 219 -15.79 -37.64 6.69
C ASP A 219 -15.81 -37.43 8.21
N ILE A 220 -17.02 -37.16 8.71
CA ILE A 220 -17.29 -37.11 10.16
C ILE A 220 -17.17 -38.53 10.75
N GLU A 221 -17.57 -39.57 10.00
CA GLU A 221 -17.47 -40.97 10.46
C GLU A 221 -16.02 -41.44 10.60
N GLY A 222 -15.12 -41.12 9.66
CA GLY A 222 -13.69 -41.46 9.77
C GLY A 222 -12.99 -40.77 10.95
N GLN A 223 -13.35 -39.51 11.24
CA GLN A 223 -12.80 -38.78 12.39
C GLN A 223 -13.35 -39.25 13.74
N ILE A 224 -14.59 -39.73 13.81
CA ILE A 224 -15.17 -40.29 15.04
C ILE A 224 -14.57 -41.67 15.32
N ASN A 225 -14.46 -42.55 14.31
CA ASN A 225 -13.88 -43.89 14.48
C ASN A 225 -12.40 -43.82 14.88
N GLY A 226 -11.59 -42.97 14.25
CA GLY A 226 -10.18 -42.81 14.62
C GLY A 226 -9.97 -42.25 16.04
N LYS A 227 -10.90 -41.41 16.53
CA LYS A 227 -10.88 -40.93 17.92
C LYS A 227 -11.33 -41.98 18.93
N MET A 228 -12.30 -42.83 18.56
CA MET A 228 -12.73 -43.93 19.45
C MET A 228 -11.64 -45.00 19.58
N GLU A 229 -11.00 -45.41 18.49
CA GLU A 229 -9.89 -46.39 18.54
C GLU A 229 -8.70 -45.90 19.38
N ALA A 230 -8.38 -44.60 19.32
CA ALA A 230 -7.33 -44.00 20.14
C ALA A 230 -7.68 -43.91 21.65
N MET A 231 -8.96 -44.01 22.03
CA MET A 231 -9.40 -44.03 23.43
C MET A 231 -9.44 -45.45 24.02
N PHE A 232 -9.51 -46.50 23.21
CA PHE A 232 -9.50 -47.91 23.67
C PHE A 232 -8.11 -48.56 23.72
N LEU A 233 -7.06 -47.81 23.37
CA LEU A 233 -5.65 -48.25 23.40
C LEU A 233 -4.83 -47.62 24.55
N LYS A 234 -5.48 -47.20 25.63
CA LYS A 234 -4.84 -46.84 26.91
C LYS A 234 -5.34 -47.73 28.03
#